data_AF-A0AAW4XX99-F1
#
_entry.id   AF-A0AAW4XX99-F1
#
_cell.length_a   1.000
_cell.length_b   1.000
_cell.length_c   1.000
_cell.angle_alpha   90.00
_cell.angle_beta   90.00
_cell.angle_gamma   90.00
#
_symmetry.space_group_name_H-M   'P 1'
#
loop_
_entity.id
_entity.type
_entity.pdbx_description
1 polymer ?
#
loop_
_entity_poly.entity_id
_entity_poly.type
_entity_poly.pdbx_seq_one_letter_code
_entity_poly.pdbx_strand_id
1 'polypeptide(L)'
;MPDQNPEQTNPPASEETNINTTRKQQPEDPGTQAKMPHEKDQSVGETSQEPSPEIAQAHADLKRGLVDTDARATDGRPKGSKHPAN
;
A
#
# COMPACT_ATOMS: atom_id res chain seq x y z
N MET A 1 35.10 2.69 -5.58
CA MET A 1 34.38 3.16 -4.38
C MET A 1 33.75 1.94 -3.71
N PRO A 2 34.18 1.53 -2.52
CA PRO A 2 33.39 0.63 -1.69
C PRO A 2 32.90 1.40 -0.47
N ASP A 3 31.59 1.63 -0.31
CA ASP A 3 31.04 1.77 1.04
C ASP A 3 29.50 1.76 1.13
N GLN A 4 29.05 1.05 2.17
CA GLN A 4 27.76 1.06 2.87
C GLN A 4 26.57 0.23 2.36
N ASN A 5 26.33 -0.85 3.10
CA ASN A 5 25.09 -1.61 3.27
C ASN A 5 24.04 -0.74 4.02
N PRO A 6 22.78 -1.20 4.18
CA PRO A 6 22.52 -1.76 5.49
C PRO A 6 21.89 -3.14 5.42
N GLU A 7 22.32 -3.96 6.36
CA GLU A 7 21.88 -5.31 6.62
C GLU A 7 20.35 -5.44 6.59
N GLN A 8 19.84 -6.23 5.67
CA GLN A 8 18.52 -6.83 5.84
C GLN A 8 18.74 -8.08 6.70
N THR A 9 18.94 -7.87 7.99
CA THR A 9 18.88 -8.97 8.95
C THR A 9 17.45 -9.49 8.92
N ASN A 10 17.25 -10.66 8.31
CA ASN A 10 16.03 -11.40 8.55
C ASN A 10 15.90 -11.56 10.07
N PRO A 11 14.74 -11.26 10.68
CA PRO A 11 14.55 -11.57 12.08
C PRO A 11 14.82 -13.07 12.26
N PRO A 12 15.51 -13.48 13.35
CA PRO A 12 15.78 -14.89 13.59
C PRO A 12 14.46 -15.66 13.57
N ALA A 13 14.49 -16.84 12.94
CA ALA A 13 13.36 -17.76 12.92
C ALA A 13 12.82 -17.88 14.34
N SER A 14 11.55 -17.48 14.49
CA SER A 14 10.90 -17.24 15.76
C SER A 14 11.12 -18.41 16.71
N GLU A 15 11.55 -18.08 17.93
CA GLU A 15 11.48 -18.97 19.08
C GLU A 15 10.09 -19.61 19.10
N GLU A 16 10.03 -20.94 19.12
CA GLU A 16 8.78 -21.68 19.19
C GLU A 16 7.94 -21.11 20.34
N THR A 17 6.82 -20.47 19.99
CA THR A 17 5.93 -19.86 20.95
C THR A 17 5.23 -21.00 21.70
N ASN A 18 5.79 -21.37 22.84
CA ASN A 18 5.23 -22.36 23.75
C ASN A 18 3.95 -21.81 24.37
N ILE A 19 2.83 -21.93 23.66
CA ILE A 19 1.52 -21.48 24.13
C ILE A 19 0.96 -22.50 25.14
N ASN A 20 0.64 -22.01 26.34
CA ASN A 20 0.00 -22.84 27.37
C ASN A 20 -1.50 -22.98 27.04
N THR A 21 -1.89 -24.11 26.43
CA THR A 21 -3.28 -24.38 26.01
C THR A 21 -4.25 -24.64 27.17
N THR A 22 -3.74 -24.87 28.38
CA THR A 22 -4.55 -25.06 29.59
C THR A 22 -5.04 -23.73 30.17
N ARG A 23 -4.31 -22.65 29.91
CA ARG A 23 -4.67 -21.30 30.37
C ARG A 23 -5.68 -20.67 29.42
N LYS A 24 -6.79 -20.15 29.97
CA LYS A 24 -7.73 -19.33 29.19
C LYS A 24 -7.09 -17.97 28.90
N GLN A 25 -7.17 -17.54 27.63
CA GLN A 25 -6.75 -16.20 27.21
C GLN A 25 -7.50 -15.14 28.03
N GLN A 26 -6.74 -14.21 28.60
CA GLN A 26 -7.23 -13.02 29.26
C GLN A 26 -7.32 -11.86 28.25
N PRO A 27 -8.22 -10.88 28.45
CA PRO A 27 -8.34 -9.72 27.57
C PRO A 27 -7.03 -8.94 27.38
N GLU A 28 -6.15 -9.01 28.37
CA GLU A 28 -4.85 -8.32 28.42
C GLU A 28 -3.74 -9.07 27.66
N ASP A 29 -3.99 -10.33 27.25
CA ASP A 29 -2.96 -11.15 26.61
C ASP A 29 -2.62 -10.61 25.20
N PRO A 30 -1.33 -10.59 24.82
CA PRO A 30 -0.90 -10.12 23.51
C PRO A 30 -1.51 -10.99 22.40
N GLY A 31 -2.18 -10.35 21.44
CA GLY A 31 -2.86 -11.01 20.33
C GLY A 31 -4.37 -11.17 20.50
N THR A 32 -4.92 -10.98 21.71
CA THR A 32 -6.39 -11.06 21.96
C THR A 32 -7.15 -9.92 21.26
N GLN A 33 -6.46 -8.80 20.99
CA GLN A 33 -7.00 -7.65 20.25
C GLN A 33 -6.71 -7.69 18.75
N ALA A 34 -6.00 -8.72 18.26
CA ALA A 34 -5.70 -8.85 16.85
C ALA A 34 -6.96 -9.25 16.08
N LYS A 35 -7.40 -8.39 15.16
CA LYS A 35 -8.55 -8.67 14.29
C LYS A 35 -8.30 -9.93 13.44
N MET A 36 -9.33 -10.75 13.29
CA MET A 36 -9.28 -11.89 12.37
C MET A 36 -9.20 -11.41 10.91
N PRO A 37 -8.70 -12.22 9.95
CA PRO A 37 -8.60 -11.80 8.55
C PRO A 37 -9.92 -11.26 7.98
N HIS A 38 -11.03 -11.93 8.25
CA HIS A 38 -12.36 -11.48 7.80
C HIS A 38 -12.88 -10.23 8.54
N GLU A 39 -12.36 -9.92 9.73
CA GLU A 39 -12.65 -8.67 10.44
C GLU A 39 -11.78 -7.52 9.91
N LYS A 40 -10.54 -7.80 9.51
CA LYS A 40 -9.65 -6.84 8.86
C LYS A 40 -10.21 -6.39 7.52
N ASP A 41 -10.71 -7.33 6.71
CA ASP A 41 -11.33 -7.07 5.42
C ASP A 41 -12.55 -6.12 5.51
N GLN A 42 -13.26 -6.15 6.63
CA GLN A 42 -14.41 -5.26 6.89
C GLN A 42 -14.02 -4.00 7.68
N SER A 43 -12.76 -3.85 8.06
CA SER A 43 -12.31 -2.73 8.88
C SER A 43 -11.90 -1.53 8.02
N VAL A 44 -12.50 -0.38 8.31
CA VAL A 44 -12.22 0.89 7.62
C VAL A 44 -10.88 1.54 8.01
N GLY A 45 -10.16 0.96 8.96
CA GLY A 45 -8.99 1.58 9.60
C GLY A 45 -7.64 1.15 9.03
N GLU A 46 -7.57 0.12 8.17
CA GLU A 46 -6.30 -0.31 7.57
C GLU A 46 -5.90 0.55 6.36
N THR A 47 -6.83 1.29 5.76
CA THR A 47 -6.51 2.29 4.74
C THR A 47 -6.20 3.63 5.40
N SER A 48 -5.07 4.25 5.06
CA SER A 48 -4.76 5.62 5.47
C SER A 48 -5.90 6.57 5.09
N GLN A 49 -6.31 7.44 6.02
CA GLN A 49 -7.33 8.47 5.74
C GLN A 49 -6.83 9.50 4.73
N GLU A 50 -5.52 9.77 4.74
CA GLU A 50 -4.90 10.70 3.81
C GLU A 50 -4.42 9.97 2.55
N PRO A 51 -4.70 10.52 1.35
CA PRO A 51 -4.17 9.98 0.11
C PRO A 51 -2.64 10.11 0.08
N SER A 52 -1.98 9.19 -0.62
CA SER A 52 -0.54 9.31 -0.84
C SER A 52 -0.20 10.61 -1.58
N PRO A 53 0.99 11.19 -1.36
CA PRO A 53 1.40 12.44 -2.01
C PRO A 53 1.36 12.32 -3.54
N GLU A 54 1.66 11.14 -4.09
CA GLU A 54 1.61 10.85 -5.52
C GLU A 54 0.18 10.94 -6.06
N ILE A 55 -0.81 10.43 -5.33
CA ILE A 55 -2.24 10.53 -5.72
C ILE A 55 -2.71 11.98 -5.67
N ALA A 56 -2.31 12.74 -4.66
CA ALA A 56 -2.64 14.15 -4.56
C ALA A 56 -2.07 14.95 -5.75
N GLN A 57 -0.84 14.63 -6.16
CA GLN A 57 -0.18 15.24 -7.31
C GLN A 57 -0.89 14.89 -8.62
N ALA A 58 -1.16 13.61 -8.87
CA ALA A 58 -1.87 13.16 -10.06
C ALA A 58 -3.25 13.84 -10.19
N HIS A 59 -3.98 13.99 -9.08
CA HIS A 59 -5.25 14.71 -9.06
C HIS A 59 -5.11 16.20 -9.40
N ALA A 60 -4.06 16.86 -8.91
CA ALA A 60 -3.77 18.25 -9.27
C ALA A 60 -3.42 18.39 -10.76
N ASP A 61 -2.68 17.43 -11.32
CA ASP A 61 -2.31 17.40 -12.73
C ASP A 61 -3.53 17.22 -13.64
N LEU A 62 -4.43 16.29 -13.29
CA LEU A 62 -5.71 16.13 -13.98
C LEU A 62 -6.56 17.41 -13.91
N LYS A 63 -6.63 18.07 -12.74
CA LYS A 63 -7.34 19.36 -12.60
C LYS A 63 -6.74 20.47 -13.46
N ARG A 64 -5.43 20.44 -13.71
CA ARG A 64 -4.74 21.37 -14.61
C ARG A 64 -4.92 21.02 -16.09
N GLY A 65 -5.59 19.91 -16.40
CA GLY A 65 -5.78 19.40 -17.75
C GLY A 65 -4.54 18.71 -18.33
N LEU A 66 -3.59 18.31 -17.47
CA LEU A 66 -2.46 17.50 -17.91
C LEU A 66 -2.99 16.10 -18.22
N VAL A 67 -2.78 15.68 -19.46
CA VAL A 67 -3.19 14.37 -19.95
C VAL A 67 -1.99 13.45 -19.91
N ASP A 68 -2.21 12.23 -19.46
CA ASP A 68 -1.20 11.19 -19.51
C ASP A 68 -0.80 10.92 -20.97
N THR A 69 0.46 11.23 -21.30
CA THR A 69 0.99 11.18 -22.66
C THR A 69 1.58 9.82 -23.01
N ASP A 70 1.92 8.99 -22.01
CA ASP A 70 2.34 7.61 -22.24
C ASP A 70 1.13 6.69 -22.50
N ALA A 71 -0.03 7.07 -21.96
CA ALA A 71 -1.27 6.37 -22.18
C ALA A 71 -1.67 6.43 -23.67
N ARG A 72 -1.88 5.25 -24.25
CA ARG A 72 -2.45 5.11 -25.60
C ARG A 72 -3.96 4.99 -25.53
N ALA A 73 -4.64 5.61 -26.48
CA ALA A 73 -6.04 5.38 -26.75
C ALA A 73 -6.23 3.98 -27.39
N THR A 74 -7.48 3.54 -27.51
CA THR A 74 -7.85 2.21 -28.05
C THR A 74 -7.36 1.99 -29.48
N ASP A 75 -7.07 3.07 -30.20
CA ASP A 75 -6.52 3.11 -31.55
C ASP A 75 -4.98 3.17 -31.60
N GLY A 76 -4.32 3.06 -30.44
CA GLY A 76 -2.85 3.05 -30.32
C GLY A 76 -2.18 4.43 -30.34
N ARG A 77 -2.94 5.52 -30.42
CA ARG A 77 -2.38 6.89 -30.44
C ARG A 77 -2.19 7.45 -29.02
N PRO A 78 -1.20 8.33 -28.77
CA PRO A 78 -1.05 8.99 -27.46
C PRO A 78 -2.30 9.81 -27.11
N LYS A 79 -2.85 9.64 -25.90
CA LYS A 79 -4.08 10.30 -25.45
C LYS A 79 -3.99 11.84 -25.42
N GLY A 80 -2.78 12.40 -25.39
CA GLY A 80 -2.53 13.85 -25.41
C GLY A 80 -2.30 14.47 -26.79
N SER A 81 -2.42 13.71 -27.89
CA SER A 81 -2.16 14.25 -29.24
C SER A 81 -3.29 15.19 -29.72
N LYS A 82 -3.00 16.48 -29.84
CA LYS A 82 -3.92 17.46 -30.46
C LYS A 82 -3.90 17.26 -31.98
N HIS A 83 -5.06 17.01 -32.59
CA HIS A 83 -5.21 17.02 -34.04
C HIS A 83 -4.94 18.44 -34.56
N PRO A 84 -4.01 18.68 -35.51
CA PRO A 84 -4.02 19.94 -36.23
C PRO A 84 -5.33 19.99 -37.03
N ALA A 85 -6.11 21.05 -36.84
CA ALA A 85 -7.27 21.31 -37.69
C ALA A 85 -6.74 21.56 -39.11
N ASN A 86 -7.10 20.68 -40.04
CA ASN A 86 -6.99 20.92 -41.49
C ASN A 86 -8.13 21.84 -41.94
#